data_AF-A0A1H9K4G0-F1
#
_entry.id   AF-A0A1H9K4G0-F1
#
_cell.length_a   1.000
_cell.length_b   1.000
_cell.length_c   1.000
_cell.angle_alpha   90.00
_cell.angle_beta   90.00
_cell.angle_gamma   90.00
#
_symmetry.space_group_name_H-M   'P 1'
#
loop_
_entity.id
_entity.type
_entity.pdbx_description
1 polymer ?
#
loop_
_entity_poly.entity_id
_entity_poly.type
_entity_poly.pdbx_seq_one_letter_code
_entity_poly.pdbx_strand_id
1 'polypeptide(L)'
;MKTITVKISNQGIRYGSGTIPWTDTNLPAGSFRFREREEVFWELAMTAYDKASGRLVVRVLDYEAEPEGFKAERKMNSPVRQLWLAPLEEAPLKAQLAYYQAGPLARLLATPIASATSRGPAAAAPKAEDWEVPSSTRSVSFSVPLLELTFVNGGVKGSVQLPGLTDPADFSIPNDHVVAEFNTIKPFFVKALKRKTISVTAEVLFTNDEPELRSARSPQIDRIDDNMLEVFRARGVRQLLTPDRITTVDKSLFTPEDVFESLDDNELGKAILPQDGLDLLNEILRHKKVRNARQLEFLAGRLHRQDRKLRFVLSPKFGFVFVAEGQEGRHFILELLDSNATYVWSLPLEWRTLDEQFRAVEKEIAAVASIGRGQYRRTLHFEHEFWFVIHESADSALVGGFPRWKNRLLEGLG
;
A
#
# COMPACT_ATOMS: atom_id res chain seq x y z
N MET A 1 -29.88 -4.06 -33.50
CA MET A 1 -28.73 -3.55 -32.71
C MET A 1 -27.49 -4.34 -33.12
N LYS A 2 -26.32 -3.73 -33.31
CA LYS A 2 -25.11 -4.50 -33.67
C LYS A 2 -24.43 -4.96 -32.39
N THR A 3 -24.24 -6.26 -32.23
CA THR A 3 -23.51 -6.84 -31.09
C THR A 3 -22.11 -7.30 -31.50
N ILE A 4 -21.21 -7.32 -30.52
CA ILE A 4 -19.81 -7.73 -30.68
C ILE A 4 -19.38 -8.49 -29.41
N THR A 5 -18.68 -9.61 -29.58
CA THR A 5 -17.99 -10.28 -28.47
C THR A 5 -16.57 -9.74 -28.36
N VAL A 6 -16.16 -9.39 -27.15
CA VAL A 6 -14.82 -8.88 -26.83
C VAL A 6 -14.16 -9.77 -25.78
N LYS A 7 -12.83 -9.83 -25.80
CA LYS A 7 -12.06 -10.50 -24.75
C LYS A 7 -11.58 -9.46 -23.74
N ILE A 8 -11.79 -9.74 -22.46
CA ILE A 8 -11.43 -8.87 -21.36
C ILE A 8 -10.12 -9.34 -20.72
N SER A 9 -9.25 -8.40 -20.38
CA SER A 9 -7.96 -8.68 -19.76
C SER A 9 -7.53 -7.55 -18.83
N ASN A 10 -6.52 -7.77 -18.00
CA ASN A 10 -5.94 -6.71 -17.18
C ASN A 10 -5.30 -5.56 -18.00
N GLN A 11 -5.03 -5.78 -19.29
CA GLN A 11 -4.50 -4.75 -20.20
C GLN A 11 -5.57 -3.92 -20.91
N GLY A 12 -6.84 -4.35 -20.87
CA GLY A 12 -7.93 -3.68 -21.57
C GLY A 12 -8.94 -4.61 -22.22
N ILE A 13 -9.79 -4.01 -23.05
CA ILE A 13 -10.80 -4.69 -23.87
C ILE A 13 -10.18 -5.00 -25.23
N ARG A 14 -10.02 -6.28 -25.54
CA ARG A 14 -9.54 -6.72 -26.85
C ARG A 14 -10.70 -6.84 -27.81
N TYR A 15 -10.61 -6.10 -28.91
CA TYR A 15 -11.53 -6.14 -30.03
C TYR A 15 -10.76 -6.54 -31.29
N GLY A 16 -11.00 -7.75 -31.78
CA GLY A 16 -10.26 -8.30 -32.92
C GLY A 16 -8.74 -8.29 -32.67
N SER A 17 -8.02 -7.65 -33.57
CA SER A 17 -6.55 -7.57 -33.52
C SER A 17 -6.02 -6.44 -32.62
N GLY A 18 -6.90 -5.57 -32.10
CA GLY A 18 -6.51 -4.43 -31.28
C GLY A 18 -6.97 -4.58 -29.82
N THR A 19 -6.29 -3.86 -28.93
CA THR A 19 -6.67 -3.75 -27.50
C THR A 19 -6.91 -2.28 -27.18
N ILE A 20 -8.07 -1.99 -26.62
CA ILE A 20 -8.42 -0.68 -26.06
C ILE A 20 -8.04 -0.75 -24.58
N PRO A 21 -7.00 -0.02 -24.13
CA PRO A 21 -6.58 -0.05 -22.75
C PRO A 21 -7.65 0.55 -21.83
N TRP A 22 -7.67 0.14 -20.57
CA TRP A 22 -8.65 0.65 -19.60
C TRP A 22 -8.60 2.17 -19.44
N THR A 23 -7.44 2.79 -19.64
CA THR A 23 -7.25 4.25 -19.65
C THR A 23 -8.03 4.97 -20.75
N ASP A 24 -8.38 4.26 -21.83
CA ASP A 24 -9.18 4.77 -22.94
C ASP A 24 -10.66 4.37 -22.80
N THR A 25 -11.06 3.92 -21.61
CA THR A 25 -12.44 3.64 -21.24
C THR A 25 -12.91 4.54 -20.11
N ASN A 26 -14.20 4.48 -19.79
CA ASN A 26 -14.72 5.14 -18.60
C ASN A 26 -14.56 4.32 -17.32
N LEU A 27 -14.03 3.08 -17.37
CA LEU A 27 -13.68 2.31 -16.18
C LEU A 27 -12.43 2.88 -15.50
N PRO A 28 -12.36 2.89 -14.15
CA PRO A 28 -11.25 3.47 -13.41
C PRO A 28 -10.01 2.57 -13.50
N ALA A 29 -9.18 2.79 -14.52
CA ALA A 29 -7.94 2.05 -14.73
C ALA A 29 -7.06 2.08 -13.46
N GLY A 30 -6.57 0.92 -13.03
CA GLY A 30 -5.78 0.77 -11.81
C GLY A 30 -6.60 0.52 -10.52
N SER A 31 -7.91 0.77 -10.54
CA SER A 31 -8.80 0.53 -9.38
C SER A 31 -9.48 -0.84 -9.39
N PHE A 32 -9.21 -1.69 -10.37
CA PHE A 32 -9.70 -3.06 -10.45
C PHE A 32 -8.72 -3.97 -11.19
N ARG A 33 -8.81 -5.28 -10.94
CA ARG A 33 -8.05 -6.33 -11.62
C ARG A 33 -8.94 -7.55 -11.85
N PHE A 34 -8.98 -8.03 -13.08
CA PHE A 34 -9.60 -9.31 -13.45
C PHE A 34 -8.74 -10.49 -13.00
N ARG A 35 -9.39 -11.62 -12.71
CA ARG A 35 -8.71 -12.88 -12.39
C ARG A 35 -7.86 -13.34 -13.57
N GLU A 36 -6.63 -13.78 -13.32
CA GLU A 36 -5.67 -14.13 -14.38
C GLU A 36 -5.77 -15.58 -14.87
N ARG A 37 -6.47 -16.42 -14.12
CA ARG A 37 -6.63 -17.86 -14.44
C ARG A 37 -7.86 -18.16 -15.29
N GLU A 38 -8.71 -17.16 -15.53
CA GLU A 38 -9.98 -17.31 -16.24
C GLU A 38 -9.98 -16.36 -17.45
N GLU A 39 -10.38 -16.89 -18.61
CA GLU A 39 -10.59 -16.04 -19.79
C GLU A 39 -12.00 -15.44 -19.71
N VAL A 40 -12.08 -14.11 -19.76
CA VAL A 40 -13.35 -13.39 -19.65
C VAL A 40 -13.75 -12.84 -21.02
N PHE A 41 -14.99 -13.10 -21.42
CA PHE A 41 -15.56 -12.65 -22.68
C PHE A 41 -16.90 -11.96 -22.44
N TRP A 42 -17.09 -10.77 -23.01
CA TRP A 42 -18.34 -10.02 -22.89
C TRP A 42 -19.00 -9.87 -24.26
N GLU A 43 -20.32 -9.99 -24.33
CA GLU A 43 -21.11 -9.54 -25.47
C GLU A 43 -21.57 -8.10 -25.24
N LEU A 44 -21.23 -7.22 -26.18
CA LEU A 44 -21.52 -5.80 -26.11
C LEU A 44 -22.48 -5.39 -27.23
N ALA A 45 -23.52 -4.62 -26.89
CA ALA A 45 -24.34 -3.91 -27.85
C ALA A 45 -23.77 -2.52 -28.13
N MET A 46 -23.52 -2.21 -29.39
CA MET A 46 -23.11 -0.86 -29.82
C MET A 46 -24.33 0.07 -29.83
N THR A 47 -24.33 1.11 -28.99
CA THR A 47 -25.46 2.03 -28.84
C THR A 47 -25.26 3.34 -29.60
N ALA A 48 -24.03 3.87 -29.62
CA ALA A 48 -23.69 5.08 -30.35
C ALA A 48 -22.22 5.10 -30.77
N TYR A 49 -21.90 5.78 -31.87
CA TYR A 49 -20.53 5.98 -32.31
C TYR A 49 -20.34 7.42 -32.80
N ASP A 50 -19.40 8.14 -32.20
CA ASP A 50 -19.00 9.46 -32.65
C ASP A 50 -17.78 9.35 -33.57
N LYS A 51 -17.97 9.74 -34.85
CA LYS A 51 -16.92 9.71 -35.87
C LYS A 51 -15.82 10.73 -35.62
N ALA A 52 -16.10 11.85 -34.94
CA ALA A 52 -15.13 12.92 -34.73
C ALA A 52 -14.12 12.55 -33.63
N SER A 53 -14.61 12.03 -32.50
CA SER A 53 -13.75 11.60 -31.38
C SER A 53 -13.27 10.16 -31.51
N GLY A 54 -13.91 9.32 -32.34
CA GLY A 54 -13.66 7.88 -32.36
C GLY A 54 -14.17 7.16 -31.11
N ARG A 55 -15.12 7.77 -30.39
CA ARG A 55 -15.74 7.21 -29.18
C ARG A 55 -16.88 6.28 -29.54
N LEU A 56 -16.81 5.05 -29.04
CA LEU A 56 -17.87 4.06 -29.13
C LEU A 56 -18.56 3.91 -27.77
N VAL A 57 -19.87 4.10 -27.72
CA VAL A 57 -20.68 3.81 -26.54
C VAL A 57 -21.27 2.41 -26.69
N VAL A 58 -21.14 1.61 -25.64
CA VAL A 58 -21.57 0.21 -25.61
C VAL A 58 -22.31 -0.12 -24.33
N ARG A 59 -23.17 -1.13 -24.38
CA ARG A 59 -23.80 -1.74 -23.22
C ARG A 59 -23.42 -3.22 -23.18
N VAL A 60 -23.04 -3.74 -22.00
CA VAL A 60 -22.84 -5.18 -21.83
C VAL A 60 -24.20 -5.86 -21.84
N LEU A 61 -24.37 -6.86 -22.70
CA LEU A 61 -25.56 -7.71 -22.75
C LEU A 61 -25.33 -9.02 -22.01
N ASP A 62 -24.11 -9.54 -22.09
CA ASP A 62 -23.71 -10.80 -21.47
C ASP A 62 -22.27 -10.66 -20.94
N TYR A 63 -22.08 -10.97 -19.65
CA TYR A 63 -20.78 -10.94 -18.99
C TYR A 63 -20.03 -12.27 -19.12
N GLU A 64 -20.68 -13.34 -19.57
CA GLU A 64 -20.13 -14.71 -19.69
C GLU A 64 -20.29 -15.23 -21.12
N ALA A 65 -20.06 -14.37 -22.11
CA ALA A 65 -20.26 -14.71 -23.51
C ALA A 65 -19.31 -15.84 -23.96
N GLU A 66 -19.79 -16.70 -24.86
CA GLU A 66 -19.00 -17.84 -25.33
C GLU A 66 -17.76 -17.41 -26.18
N PRO A 67 -16.59 -18.04 -26.00
CA PRO A 67 -15.35 -17.70 -26.72
C PRO A 67 -15.48 -17.73 -28.25
N GLU A 68 -16.36 -18.59 -28.79
CA GLU A 68 -16.62 -18.73 -30.23
C GLU A 68 -17.17 -17.44 -30.85
N GLY A 69 -17.77 -16.56 -30.05
CA GLY A 69 -18.22 -15.24 -30.48
C GLY A 69 -17.07 -14.27 -30.77
N PHE A 70 -15.91 -14.46 -30.15
CA PHE A 70 -14.75 -13.59 -30.29
C PHE A 70 -13.94 -13.90 -31.55
N LYS A 71 -13.84 -12.91 -32.45
CA LYS A 71 -13.11 -13.04 -33.73
C LYS A 71 -11.80 -12.25 -33.70
N ALA A 72 -10.70 -12.91 -33.34
CA ALA A 72 -9.38 -12.29 -33.14
C ALA A 72 -8.80 -11.56 -34.39
N GLU A 73 -9.18 -11.97 -35.60
CA GLU A 73 -8.67 -11.35 -36.85
C GLU A 73 -9.61 -10.26 -37.40
N ARG A 74 -10.71 -9.97 -36.71
CA ARG A 74 -11.69 -8.99 -37.18
C ARG A 74 -11.08 -7.58 -37.23
N LYS A 75 -11.01 -7.00 -38.43
CA LYS A 75 -10.61 -5.60 -38.61
C LYS A 75 -11.75 -4.65 -38.21
N MET A 76 -11.40 -3.57 -37.53
CA MET A 76 -12.32 -2.49 -37.22
C MET A 76 -12.68 -1.71 -38.49
N ASN A 77 -13.97 -1.62 -38.80
CA ASN A 77 -14.45 -0.84 -39.96
C ASN A 77 -14.28 0.68 -39.76
N SER A 78 -14.20 1.12 -38.50
CA SER A 78 -13.96 2.51 -38.09
C SER A 78 -12.99 2.53 -36.91
N PRO A 79 -12.06 3.49 -36.81
CA PRO A 79 -11.07 3.52 -35.73
C PRO A 79 -11.74 3.87 -34.39
N VAL A 80 -11.81 2.90 -33.47
CA VAL A 80 -12.26 3.14 -32.09
C VAL A 80 -11.06 3.53 -31.25
N ARG A 81 -11.04 4.79 -30.78
CA ARG A 81 -10.00 5.31 -29.89
C ARG A 81 -10.41 5.26 -28.42
N GLN A 82 -11.71 5.26 -28.17
CA GLN A 82 -12.29 5.36 -26.84
C GLN A 82 -13.53 4.48 -26.75
N LEU A 83 -13.70 3.76 -25.64
CA LEU A 83 -14.86 2.90 -25.41
C LEU A 83 -15.56 3.24 -24.10
N TRP A 84 -16.81 3.68 -24.18
CA TRP A 84 -17.62 4.09 -23.03
C TRP A 84 -18.68 3.03 -22.75
N LEU A 85 -18.58 2.40 -21.58
CA LEU A 85 -19.55 1.45 -21.08
C LEU A 85 -20.73 2.21 -20.45
N ALA A 86 -21.95 1.81 -20.82
CA ALA A 86 -23.14 2.12 -20.04
C ALA A 86 -23.01 1.53 -18.61
N PRO A 87 -23.87 1.92 -17.65
CA PRO A 87 -23.86 1.34 -16.32
C PRO A 87 -23.85 -0.20 -16.35
N LEU A 88 -22.94 -0.78 -15.58
CA LEU A 88 -22.63 -2.19 -15.51
C LEU A 88 -23.39 -2.85 -14.36
N GLU A 89 -23.80 -4.10 -14.55
CA GLU A 89 -24.39 -4.88 -13.47
C GLU A 89 -23.33 -5.24 -12.43
N GLU A 90 -23.63 -4.95 -11.17
CA GLU A 90 -22.67 -5.05 -10.06
C GLU A 90 -22.24 -6.48 -9.76
N ALA A 91 -23.20 -7.40 -9.61
CA ALA A 91 -22.92 -8.78 -9.24
C ALA A 91 -22.04 -9.53 -10.27
N PRO A 92 -22.37 -9.57 -11.57
CA PRO A 92 -21.57 -10.30 -12.55
C PRO A 92 -20.20 -9.68 -12.77
N LEU A 93 -20.09 -8.34 -12.74
CA LEU A 93 -18.79 -7.68 -12.83
C LEU A 93 -17.89 -8.05 -11.64
N LYS A 94 -18.40 -7.95 -10.40
CA LYS A 94 -17.62 -8.27 -9.20
C LYS A 94 -17.17 -9.73 -9.15
N ALA A 95 -17.95 -10.65 -9.69
CA ALA A 95 -17.60 -12.07 -9.73
C ALA A 95 -16.31 -12.34 -10.53
N GLN A 96 -16.01 -11.52 -11.53
CA GLN A 96 -14.88 -11.69 -12.45
C GLN A 96 -13.59 -10.97 -12.00
N LEU A 97 -13.69 -10.16 -10.94
CA LEU A 97 -12.57 -9.38 -10.42
C LEU A 97 -11.82 -10.19 -9.34
N ALA A 98 -10.49 -10.13 -9.39
CA ALA A 98 -9.61 -10.58 -8.30
C ALA A 98 -9.46 -9.50 -7.23
N TYR A 99 -9.57 -8.23 -7.64
CA TYR A 99 -9.45 -7.06 -6.76
C TYR A 99 -10.26 -5.90 -7.36
N TYR A 100 -10.91 -5.10 -6.52
CA TYR A 100 -11.50 -3.82 -6.91
C TYR A 100 -11.61 -2.86 -5.73
N GLN A 101 -11.56 -1.57 -6.02
CA GLN A 101 -11.87 -0.49 -5.08
C GLN A 101 -13.34 -0.10 -5.27
N ALA A 102 -14.14 -0.22 -4.21
CA ALA A 102 -15.59 0.00 -4.29
C ALA A 102 -15.97 1.43 -4.73
N GLY A 103 -15.22 2.45 -4.28
CA GLY A 103 -15.50 3.86 -4.57
C GLY A 103 -15.43 4.22 -6.06
N PRO A 104 -14.28 4.04 -6.73
CA PRO A 104 -14.13 4.34 -8.15
C PRO A 104 -15.11 3.59 -9.05
N LEU A 105 -15.45 2.35 -8.69
CA LEU A 105 -16.35 1.50 -9.47
C LEU A 105 -17.83 1.91 -9.32
N ALA A 106 -18.23 2.43 -8.15
CA ALA A 106 -19.63 2.74 -7.81
C ALA A 106 -20.32 3.68 -8.81
N ARG A 107 -19.58 4.58 -9.46
CA ARG A 107 -20.14 5.52 -10.47
C ARG A 107 -20.61 4.84 -11.75
N LEU A 108 -20.17 3.61 -11.99
CA LEU A 108 -20.46 2.84 -13.19
C LEU A 108 -21.28 1.59 -12.90
N LEU A 109 -21.60 1.33 -11.64
CA LEU A 109 -22.44 0.20 -11.24
C LEU A 109 -23.90 0.62 -11.25
N ALA A 110 -24.74 -0.19 -11.89
CA ALA A 110 -26.18 -0.10 -11.76
C ALA A 110 -26.60 -0.72 -10.43
N THR A 111 -27.45 -0.02 -9.67
CA THR A 111 -28.11 -0.59 -8.49
C THR A 111 -29.04 -1.71 -8.96
N PRO A 112 -28.92 -2.96 -8.47
CA PRO A 112 -29.83 -4.02 -8.85
C PRO A 112 -31.24 -3.67 -8.36
N ILE A 113 -32.16 -3.39 -9.30
CA ILE A 113 -33.59 -3.40 -9.00
C ILE A 113 -33.92 -4.87 -8.71
N ALA A 114 -34.15 -5.18 -7.44
CA ALA A 114 -34.57 -6.50 -7.02
C ALA A 114 -35.79 -6.94 -7.82
N SER A 115 -35.63 -8.01 -8.60
CA SER A 115 -36.74 -8.70 -9.27
C SER A 115 -37.61 -9.37 -8.21
N ALA A 116 -38.70 -8.71 -7.81
CA ALA A 116 -39.80 -9.36 -7.12
C ALA A 116 -40.74 -10.01 -8.16
N THR A 117 -40.89 -11.32 -8.03
CA THR A 117 -41.76 -12.19 -8.82
C THR A 117 -43.26 -11.99 -8.59
N SER A 118 -44.03 -12.27 -9.66
CA SER A 118 -45.42 -12.75 -9.73
C SER A 118 -46.57 -11.77 -10.09
N ARG A 119 -47.01 -11.94 -11.35
CA ARG A 119 -48.38 -12.03 -11.91
C ARG A 119 -49.55 -11.25 -11.24
N GLY A 120 -50.12 -10.32 -12.00
CA GLY A 120 -51.52 -9.84 -11.90
C GLY A 120 -51.75 -8.65 -12.84
N PRO A 121 -52.89 -8.53 -13.57
CA PRO A 121 -52.91 -7.96 -14.92
C PRO A 121 -53.13 -6.45 -15.02
N ALA A 122 -52.52 -5.88 -16.07
CA ALA A 122 -52.91 -4.72 -16.88
C ALA A 122 -53.80 -3.64 -16.24
N ALA A 123 -53.17 -2.52 -15.88
CA ALA A 123 -53.80 -1.21 -15.91
C ALA A 123 -52.80 -0.18 -16.47
N ALA A 124 -53.30 0.71 -17.32
CA ALA A 124 -52.55 1.57 -18.20
C ALA A 124 -51.54 2.50 -17.50
N ALA A 125 -50.40 2.70 -18.16
CA ALA A 125 -49.37 3.65 -17.76
C ALA A 125 -49.92 5.09 -17.72
N PRO A 126 -49.73 5.84 -16.62
CA PRO A 126 -49.77 7.29 -16.70
C PRO A 126 -48.47 7.78 -17.36
N LYS A 127 -48.60 8.76 -18.26
CA LYS A 127 -47.46 9.45 -18.86
C LYS A 127 -46.62 10.08 -17.73
N ALA A 128 -45.34 9.74 -17.67
CA ALA A 128 -44.37 10.48 -16.89
C ALA A 128 -44.24 11.87 -17.52
N GLU A 129 -44.74 12.89 -16.83
CA GLU A 129 -44.37 14.27 -17.07
C GLU A 129 -42.94 14.45 -16.56
N ASP A 130 -42.03 14.76 -17.48
CA ASP A 130 -40.68 15.21 -17.18
C ASP A 130 -40.77 16.55 -16.43
N TRP A 131 -40.63 16.51 -15.11
CA TRP A 131 -40.22 17.67 -14.33
C TRP A 131 -38.69 17.72 -14.35
N GLU A 132 -38.13 18.46 -15.32
CA GLU A 132 -36.76 18.94 -15.21
C GLU A 132 -36.70 19.94 -14.05
N VAL A 133 -36.18 19.50 -12.90
CA VAL A 133 -35.84 20.39 -11.79
C VAL A 133 -34.56 21.14 -12.18
N PRO A 134 -34.55 22.48 -12.21
CA PRO A 134 -33.36 23.24 -12.54
C PRO A 134 -32.35 23.16 -11.38
N SER A 135 -31.36 22.28 -11.51
CA SER A 135 -30.25 22.21 -10.56
C SER A 135 -29.21 23.29 -10.88
N SER A 136 -29.11 24.32 -10.04
CA SER A 136 -28.05 25.33 -10.16
C SER A 136 -26.83 24.92 -9.33
N THR A 137 -25.66 24.87 -9.95
CA THR A 137 -24.38 24.59 -9.27
C THR A 137 -23.68 25.91 -8.97
N ARG A 138 -23.26 26.12 -7.72
CA ARG A 138 -22.47 27.29 -7.31
C ARG A 138 -21.17 26.84 -6.65
N SER A 139 -20.07 27.52 -6.98
CA SER A 139 -18.78 27.29 -6.31
C SER A 139 -18.66 28.16 -5.07
N VAL A 140 -18.25 27.57 -3.96
CA VAL A 140 -18.02 28.24 -2.68
C VAL A 140 -16.60 27.94 -2.21
N SER A 141 -15.90 28.95 -1.69
CA SER A 141 -14.56 28.81 -1.13
C SER A 141 -14.54 29.21 0.34
N PHE A 142 -13.89 28.41 1.16
CA PHE A 142 -13.75 28.64 2.60
C PHE A 142 -12.41 28.13 3.13
N SER A 143 -12.09 28.46 4.38
CA SER A 143 -10.83 28.06 5.03
C SER A 143 -11.13 27.27 6.31
N VAL A 144 -10.44 26.14 6.50
CA VAL A 144 -10.63 25.25 7.66
C VAL A 144 -9.29 24.94 8.31
N PRO A 145 -9.19 24.91 9.65
CA PRO A 145 -7.99 24.44 10.35
C PRO A 145 -7.66 22.97 10.01
N LEU A 146 -6.41 22.69 9.65
CA LEU A 146 -6.00 21.34 9.24
C LEU A 146 -6.15 20.32 10.38
N LEU A 147 -5.97 20.76 11.63
CA LEU A 147 -6.08 19.89 12.80
C LEU A 147 -7.52 19.42 13.08
N GLU A 148 -8.52 20.18 12.62
CA GLU A 148 -9.95 19.87 12.78
C GLU A 148 -10.46 18.90 11.71
N LEU A 149 -9.69 18.68 10.63
CA LEU A 149 -10.03 17.72 9.57
C LEU A 149 -9.73 16.30 10.02
N THR A 150 -10.58 15.35 9.68
CA THR A 150 -10.32 13.92 9.91
C THR A 150 -9.68 13.30 8.67
N PHE A 151 -8.50 12.71 8.85
CA PHE A 151 -7.83 11.97 7.78
C PHE A 151 -8.48 10.59 7.67
N VAL A 152 -8.85 10.19 6.47
CA VAL A 152 -9.48 8.90 6.16
C VAL A 152 -8.80 8.28 4.94
N ASN A 153 -8.99 6.98 4.73
CA ASN A 153 -8.43 6.33 3.55
C ASN A 153 -8.99 6.95 2.26
N GLY A 154 -8.09 7.51 1.44
CA GLY A 154 -8.43 8.19 0.20
C GLY A 154 -8.82 9.66 0.34
N GLY A 155 -8.58 10.32 1.49
CA GLY A 155 -8.75 11.77 1.58
C GLY A 155 -8.93 12.34 2.99
N VAL A 156 -9.50 13.54 3.07
CA VAL A 156 -9.83 14.20 4.33
C VAL A 156 -11.32 14.56 4.39
N LYS A 157 -11.89 14.52 5.59
CA LYS A 157 -13.26 14.93 5.87
C LYS A 157 -13.28 16.11 6.84
N GLY A 158 -14.27 16.97 6.72
CA GLY A 158 -14.51 18.06 7.64
C GLY A 158 -15.96 18.50 7.60
N SER A 159 -16.31 19.41 8.50
CA SER A 159 -17.62 20.04 8.55
C SER A 159 -17.45 21.55 8.60
N VAL A 160 -18.30 22.30 7.91
CA VAL A 160 -18.23 23.76 7.85
C VAL A 160 -19.60 24.40 7.94
N GLN A 161 -19.70 25.49 8.70
CA GLN A 161 -20.90 26.33 8.68
C GLN A 161 -20.81 27.27 7.48
N LEU A 162 -21.72 27.11 6.51
CA LEU A 162 -21.79 27.99 5.34
C LEU A 162 -22.88 29.07 5.53
N PRO A 163 -22.66 30.31 5.04
CA PRO A 163 -23.69 31.34 5.06
C PRO A 163 -24.92 30.89 4.25
N GLY A 164 -26.08 30.84 4.90
CA GLY A 164 -27.34 30.39 4.29
C GLY A 164 -27.74 28.94 4.60
N LEU A 165 -26.90 28.19 5.32
CA LEU A 165 -27.21 26.86 5.86
C LEU A 165 -27.41 26.94 7.37
N THR A 166 -28.53 26.39 7.85
CA THR A 166 -28.84 26.30 9.28
C THR A 166 -27.90 25.32 9.99
N ASP A 167 -27.61 24.19 9.33
CA ASP A 167 -26.76 23.13 9.87
C ASP A 167 -25.36 23.13 9.25
N PRO A 168 -24.34 22.65 9.98
CA PRO A 168 -23.01 22.41 9.42
C PRO A 168 -23.08 21.46 8.23
N ALA A 169 -22.39 21.80 7.15
CA ALA A 169 -22.32 20.98 5.95
C ALA A 169 -21.02 20.17 5.92
N ASP A 170 -21.16 18.85 5.80
CA ASP A 170 -20.02 17.94 5.70
C ASP A 170 -19.42 17.97 4.30
N PHE A 171 -18.09 17.89 4.23
CA PHE A 171 -17.36 17.81 2.98
C PHE A 171 -16.26 16.75 3.03
N SER A 172 -15.91 16.23 1.85
CA SER A 172 -14.78 15.31 1.68
C SER A 172 -13.90 15.73 0.52
N ILE A 173 -12.60 15.83 0.78
CA ILE A 173 -11.58 16.17 -0.21
C ILE A 173 -10.81 14.88 -0.52
N PRO A 174 -10.92 14.33 -1.74
CA PRO A 174 -10.21 13.10 -2.09
C PRO A 174 -8.72 13.34 -2.24
N ASN A 175 -7.91 12.39 -1.76
CA ASN A 175 -6.48 12.28 -2.03
C ASN A 175 -6.04 10.83 -1.74
N ASP A 176 -5.57 10.14 -2.78
CA ASP A 176 -5.22 8.71 -2.72
C ASP A 176 -3.98 8.40 -1.85
N HIS A 177 -3.14 9.40 -1.57
CA HIS A 177 -1.97 9.26 -0.71
C HIS A 177 -2.33 9.42 0.78
N VAL A 178 -3.56 9.83 1.11
CA VAL A 178 -4.00 10.01 2.49
C VAL A 178 -4.58 8.73 3.06
N VAL A 179 -4.08 8.32 4.21
CA VAL A 179 -4.58 7.18 5.00
C VAL A 179 -5.02 7.62 6.39
N ALA A 180 -5.87 6.82 7.04
CA ALA A 180 -6.46 7.15 8.33
C ALA A 180 -5.42 7.32 9.46
N GLU A 181 -4.33 6.56 9.40
CA GLU A 181 -3.22 6.58 10.35
C GLU A 181 -2.56 7.98 10.45
N PHE A 182 -2.69 8.80 9.41
CA PHE A 182 -2.15 10.17 9.41
C PHE A 182 -2.87 11.11 10.38
N ASN A 183 -4.02 10.71 10.91
CA ASN A 183 -4.79 11.48 11.87
C ASN A 183 -3.99 11.75 13.16
N THR A 184 -3.08 10.86 13.56
CA THR A 184 -2.22 11.03 14.76
C THR A 184 -1.02 11.95 14.51
N ILE A 185 -0.60 12.09 13.26
CA ILE A 185 0.57 12.88 12.85
C ILE A 185 0.22 14.20 12.12
N LYS A 186 -1.03 14.69 12.21
CA LYS A 186 -1.44 15.99 11.64
C LYS A 186 -0.49 17.16 11.93
N PRO A 187 0.15 17.28 13.13
CA PRO A 187 1.11 18.35 13.38
C PRO A 187 2.30 18.36 12.42
N PHE A 188 2.69 17.21 11.86
CA PHE A 188 3.75 17.12 10.85
C PHE A 188 3.30 17.70 9.51
N PHE A 189 2.05 17.45 9.10
CA PHE A 189 1.46 18.05 7.90
C PHE A 189 1.33 19.57 8.02
N VAL A 190 0.94 20.11 9.18
CA VAL A 190 0.94 21.56 9.45
C VAL A 190 2.33 22.17 9.22
N LYS A 191 3.36 21.52 9.75
CA LYS A 191 4.76 21.96 9.61
C LYS A 191 5.24 21.86 8.16
N ALA A 192 4.94 20.76 7.48
CA ALA A 192 5.36 20.49 6.10
C ALA A 192 4.69 21.44 5.08
N LEU A 193 3.39 21.66 5.24
CA LEU A 193 2.61 22.59 4.40
C LEU A 193 2.89 24.07 4.73
N LYS A 194 3.54 24.34 5.87
CA LYS A 194 3.81 25.69 6.42
C LYS A 194 2.52 26.51 6.60
N ARG A 195 1.41 25.84 6.91
CA ARG A 195 0.08 26.44 7.07
C ARG A 195 -0.72 25.69 8.13
N LYS A 196 -1.46 26.44 8.95
CA LYS A 196 -2.38 25.90 9.96
C LYS A 196 -3.78 25.61 9.40
N THR A 197 -4.13 26.26 8.29
CA THR A 197 -5.42 26.14 7.62
C THR A 197 -5.25 25.72 6.16
N ILE A 198 -6.26 25.07 5.61
CA ILE A 198 -6.37 24.76 4.19
C ILE A 198 -7.45 25.62 3.55
N SER A 199 -7.29 25.92 2.26
CA SER A 199 -8.34 26.50 1.44
C SER A 199 -9.11 25.37 0.77
N VAL A 200 -10.42 25.39 0.91
CA VAL A 200 -11.34 24.43 0.31
C VAL A 200 -12.18 25.16 -0.73
N THR A 201 -12.23 24.61 -1.93
CA THR A 201 -13.17 25.03 -2.98
C THR A 201 -14.14 23.89 -3.20
N ALA A 202 -15.43 24.16 -3.05
CA ALA A 202 -16.46 23.15 -3.17
C ALA A 202 -17.60 23.58 -4.08
N GLU A 203 -18.24 22.60 -4.72
CA GLU A 203 -19.44 22.78 -5.53
C GLU A 203 -20.68 22.44 -4.71
N VAL A 204 -21.59 23.42 -4.61
CA VAL A 204 -22.89 23.28 -3.95
C VAL A 204 -23.96 23.13 -5.02
N LEU A 205 -24.74 22.05 -4.92
CA LEU A 205 -25.92 21.80 -5.73
C LEU A 205 -27.16 22.12 -4.91
N PHE A 206 -28.05 22.96 -5.43
CA PHE A 206 -29.36 23.17 -4.82
C PHE A 206 -30.36 22.20 -5.45
N THR A 207 -30.84 21.24 -4.67
CA THR A 207 -31.91 20.30 -5.07
C THR A 207 -33.10 20.55 -4.16
N ASN A 208 -34.25 20.99 -4.71
CA ASN A 208 -35.44 21.34 -3.91
C ASN A 208 -35.17 22.37 -2.80
N ASP A 209 -34.33 23.39 -3.06
CA ASP A 209 -33.84 24.38 -2.10
C ASP A 209 -32.97 23.84 -0.94
N GLU A 210 -32.62 22.55 -0.94
CA GLU A 210 -31.63 21.96 -0.02
C GLU A 210 -30.21 22.01 -0.63
N PRO A 211 -29.21 22.61 0.04
CA PRO A 211 -27.84 22.69 -0.48
C PRO A 211 -27.05 21.41 -0.16
N GLU A 212 -26.52 20.74 -1.19
CA GLU A 212 -25.65 19.56 -1.06
C GLU A 212 -24.22 19.87 -1.58
N LEU A 213 -23.19 19.61 -0.76
CA LEU A 213 -21.78 19.70 -1.18
C LEU A 213 -21.36 18.45 -1.95
N ARG A 214 -21.12 18.58 -3.26
CA ARG A 214 -20.82 17.43 -4.13
C ARG A 214 -19.36 17.14 -4.35
N SER A 215 -18.55 18.18 -4.46
CA SER A 215 -17.12 18.05 -4.71
C SER A 215 -16.38 19.09 -3.89
N ALA A 216 -15.29 18.70 -3.24
CA ALA A 216 -14.41 19.61 -2.52
C ALA A 216 -12.96 19.32 -2.91
N ARG A 217 -12.19 20.38 -3.14
CA ARG A 217 -10.78 20.32 -3.51
C ARG A 217 -9.98 21.29 -2.67
N SER A 218 -8.72 20.95 -2.42
CA SER A 218 -7.80 21.83 -1.70
C SER A 218 -6.38 21.69 -2.24
N PRO A 219 -5.77 22.78 -2.72
CA PRO A 219 -4.38 22.76 -3.17
C PRO A 219 -3.39 22.36 -2.06
N GLN A 220 -3.76 22.51 -0.79
CA GLN A 220 -2.93 22.08 0.32
C GLN A 220 -3.03 20.58 0.56
N ILE A 221 -4.21 19.99 0.40
CA ILE A 221 -4.40 18.55 0.49
C ILE A 221 -3.77 17.87 -0.72
N ASP A 222 -3.88 18.44 -1.93
CA ASP A 222 -3.23 17.90 -3.14
C ASP A 222 -1.69 17.84 -3.04
N ARG A 223 -1.09 18.62 -2.13
CA ARG A 223 0.36 18.58 -1.85
C ARG A 223 0.78 17.45 -0.92
N ILE A 224 -0.16 16.71 -0.36
CA ILE A 224 0.13 15.45 0.32
C ILE A 224 0.29 14.41 -0.79
N ASP A 225 1.51 14.30 -1.29
CA ASP A 225 1.90 13.42 -2.40
C ASP A 225 3.03 12.48 -1.96
N ASP A 226 3.44 11.57 -2.86
CA ASP A 226 4.55 10.65 -2.58
C ASP A 226 5.83 11.37 -2.18
N ASN A 227 6.11 12.56 -2.73
CA ASN A 227 7.32 13.32 -2.39
C ASN A 227 7.31 13.76 -0.93
N MET A 228 6.17 14.27 -0.44
CA MET A 228 6.02 14.64 0.96
C MET A 228 6.15 13.42 1.87
N LEU A 229 5.52 12.31 1.49
CA LEU A 229 5.57 11.07 2.26
C LEU A 229 6.97 10.48 2.31
N GLU A 230 7.75 10.55 1.24
CA GLU A 230 9.16 10.15 1.20
C GLU A 230 10.02 10.96 2.18
N VAL A 231 9.77 12.27 2.31
CA VAL A 231 10.45 13.10 3.31
C VAL A 231 10.07 12.66 4.74
N PHE A 232 8.81 12.26 4.95
CA PHE A 232 8.34 11.76 6.24
C PHE A 232 8.95 10.40 6.57
N ARG A 233 9.04 9.48 5.60
CA ARG A 233 9.73 8.18 5.73
C ARG A 233 11.18 8.38 6.13
N ALA A 234 11.92 9.21 5.41
CA ALA A 234 13.31 9.51 5.72
C ALA A 234 13.48 10.06 7.15
N ARG A 235 12.55 10.91 7.61
CA ARG A 235 12.56 11.43 8.98
C ARG A 235 12.19 10.36 10.01
N GLY A 236 11.21 9.51 9.71
CA GLY A 236 10.81 8.37 10.53
C GLY A 236 11.97 7.40 10.73
N VAL A 237 12.70 7.05 9.67
CA VAL A 237 13.92 6.22 9.76
C VAL A 237 14.95 6.85 10.70
N ARG A 238 15.24 8.16 10.55
CA ARG A 238 16.20 8.85 11.44
C ARG A 238 15.74 8.84 12.90
N GLN A 239 14.44 9.01 13.13
CA GLN A 239 13.82 8.96 14.43
C GLN A 239 13.96 7.57 15.06
N LEU A 240 13.67 6.50 14.31
CA LEU A 240 13.79 5.12 14.76
C LEU A 240 15.23 4.74 15.15
N LEU A 241 16.22 5.23 14.39
CA LEU A 241 17.64 4.92 14.62
C LEU A 241 18.30 5.76 15.72
N THR A 242 17.54 6.61 16.43
CA THR A 242 18.08 7.45 17.50
C THR A 242 18.13 6.67 18.83
N PRO A 243 19.30 6.56 19.49
CA PRO A 243 19.53 5.63 20.61
C PRO A 243 18.67 5.81 21.86
N ASP A 244 18.21 7.03 22.16
CA ASP A 244 17.63 7.38 23.47
C ASP A 244 16.12 7.17 23.57
N ARG A 245 15.51 6.42 22.64
CA ARG A 245 14.05 6.40 22.46
C ARG A 245 13.32 5.20 23.04
N ILE A 246 13.99 4.07 23.25
CA ILE A 246 13.37 2.93 23.94
C ILE A 246 13.71 3.04 25.41
N THR A 247 12.91 3.84 26.12
CA THR A 247 12.86 3.83 27.57
C THR A 247 12.22 2.52 28.03
N THR A 248 12.97 1.77 28.84
CA THR A 248 12.46 0.70 29.71
C THR A 248 11.81 -0.51 29.04
N VAL A 249 12.62 -1.44 28.56
CA VAL A 249 12.24 -2.87 28.56
C VAL A 249 13.48 -3.67 28.93
N ASP A 250 13.38 -4.65 29.83
CA ASP A 250 14.42 -5.67 30.12
C ASP A 250 14.63 -6.65 28.94
N LYS A 251 14.40 -6.18 27.71
CA LYS A 251 14.45 -6.93 26.47
C LYS A 251 15.57 -6.37 25.62
N SER A 252 16.39 -7.25 25.06
CA SER A 252 17.49 -6.88 24.16
C SER A 252 17.20 -7.25 22.70
N LEU A 253 16.13 -8.01 22.46
CA LEU A 253 15.73 -8.48 21.15
C LEU A 253 14.25 -8.21 20.87
N PHE A 254 13.97 -7.38 19.88
CA PHE A 254 12.63 -6.84 19.59
C PHE A 254 12.08 -7.40 18.29
N THR A 255 10.77 -7.66 18.19
CA THR A 255 10.06 -7.86 16.94
C THR A 255 9.61 -6.50 16.38
N PRO A 256 9.11 -6.43 15.13
CA PRO A 256 8.61 -5.17 14.59
C PRO A 256 7.49 -4.59 15.44
N GLU A 257 6.60 -5.46 15.92
CA GLU A 257 5.49 -5.06 16.78
C GLU A 257 6.00 -4.43 18.08
N ASP A 258 6.98 -5.06 18.76
CA ASP A 258 7.55 -4.48 19.99
C ASP A 258 8.13 -3.07 19.73
N VAL A 259 8.82 -2.89 18.59
CA VAL A 259 9.41 -1.60 18.21
C VAL A 259 8.31 -0.56 18.02
N PHE A 260 7.28 -0.85 17.22
CA PHE A 260 6.24 0.11 16.89
C PHE A 260 5.24 0.37 18.02
N GLU A 261 5.00 -0.61 18.90
CA GLU A 261 4.23 -0.43 20.13
C GLU A 261 4.95 0.51 21.12
N SER A 262 6.29 0.49 21.14
CA SER A 262 7.08 1.38 22.01
C SER A 262 7.13 2.83 21.54
N LEU A 263 6.73 3.12 20.30
CA LEU A 263 6.67 4.48 19.78
C LEU A 263 5.35 5.17 20.16
N ASP A 264 5.44 6.44 20.56
CA ASP A 264 4.27 7.30 20.74
C ASP A 264 3.41 7.35 19.47
N ASP A 265 2.08 7.40 19.63
CA ASP A 265 1.14 7.39 18.50
C ASP A 265 1.32 8.57 17.53
N ASN A 266 1.90 9.67 18.03
CA ASN A 266 2.17 10.86 17.24
C ASN A 266 3.54 10.83 16.55
N GLU A 267 4.31 9.76 16.66
CA GLU A 267 5.58 9.63 15.97
C GLU A 267 5.39 9.29 14.49
N LEU A 268 6.21 9.90 13.62
CA LEU A 268 6.17 9.59 12.18
C LEU A 268 6.45 8.12 11.92
N GLY A 269 7.33 7.49 12.72
CA GLY A 269 7.72 6.11 12.58
C GLY A 269 6.52 5.17 12.52
N LYS A 270 5.55 5.35 13.42
CA LYS A 270 4.39 4.48 13.56
C LYS A 270 3.40 4.59 12.40
N ALA A 271 3.20 5.78 11.86
CA ALA A 271 2.23 6.03 10.80
C ALA A 271 2.79 5.85 9.38
N ILE A 272 4.12 5.92 9.20
CA ILE A 272 4.74 6.08 7.88
C ILE A 272 5.69 4.94 7.53
N LEU A 273 6.28 4.26 8.51
CA LEU A 273 7.23 3.17 8.24
C LEU A 273 6.54 1.81 8.08
N PRO A 274 7.11 0.92 7.26
CA PRO A 274 6.62 -0.45 7.14
C PRO A 274 6.65 -1.19 8.48
N GLN A 275 5.58 -1.91 8.76
CA GLN A 275 5.46 -2.74 9.97
C GLN A 275 6.13 -4.11 9.80
N ASP A 276 6.34 -4.58 8.56
CA ASP A 276 7.13 -5.77 8.30
C ASP A 276 8.63 -5.49 8.47
N GLY A 277 9.36 -6.45 9.04
CA GLY A 277 10.77 -6.25 9.37
C GLY A 277 11.70 -6.22 8.15
N LEU A 278 11.41 -6.97 7.09
CA LEU A 278 12.19 -6.95 5.85
C LEU A 278 11.94 -5.65 5.08
N ASP A 279 10.68 -5.22 5.01
CA ASP A 279 10.34 -3.94 4.38
C ASP A 279 10.96 -2.76 5.16
N LEU A 280 10.96 -2.83 6.50
CA LEU A 280 11.63 -1.83 7.33
C LEU A 280 13.15 -1.80 7.10
N LEU A 281 13.79 -2.96 6.94
CA LEU A 281 15.22 -3.03 6.58
C LEU A 281 15.46 -2.32 5.23
N ASN A 282 14.65 -2.63 4.22
CA ASN A 282 14.76 -1.99 2.90
C ASN A 282 14.58 -0.48 2.99
N GLU A 283 13.62 -0.03 3.79
CA GLU A 283 13.36 1.39 4.05
C GLU A 283 14.55 2.08 4.73
N ILE A 284 15.17 1.42 5.71
CA ILE A 284 16.39 1.91 6.36
C ILE A 284 17.54 2.02 5.35
N LEU A 285 17.78 1.00 4.54
CA LEU A 285 18.86 0.99 3.55
C LEU A 285 18.65 2.03 2.44
N ARG A 286 17.39 2.33 2.11
CA ARG A 286 17.04 3.37 1.13
C ARG A 286 17.35 4.78 1.63
N HIS A 287 17.13 5.04 2.92
CA HIS A 287 17.24 6.39 3.49
C HIS A 287 18.51 6.65 4.31
N LYS A 288 19.27 5.61 4.65
CA LYS A 288 20.56 5.69 5.34
C LYS A 288 21.63 4.96 4.53
N LYS A 289 22.74 5.63 4.25
CA LYS A 289 23.95 4.98 3.75
C LYS A 289 24.53 4.11 4.85
N VAL A 290 24.47 2.79 4.67
CA VAL A 290 24.99 1.78 5.61
C VAL A 290 26.20 1.10 4.99
N ARG A 291 27.32 1.04 5.72
CA ARG A 291 28.58 0.45 5.23
C ARG A 291 28.41 -1.02 4.84
N ASN A 292 27.72 -1.78 5.67
CA ASN A 292 27.48 -3.22 5.53
C ASN A 292 26.12 -3.54 4.87
N ALA A 293 25.61 -2.64 4.01
CA ALA A 293 24.33 -2.84 3.32
C ALA A 293 24.27 -4.17 2.55
N ARG A 294 25.34 -4.55 1.84
CA ARG A 294 25.38 -5.80 1.05
C ARG A 294 25.24 -7.05 1.92
N GLN A 295 25.79 -7.02 3.13
CA GLN A 295 25.68 -8.10 4.11
C GLN A 295 24.23 -8.22 4.59
N LEU A 296 23.61 -7.09 4.94
CA LEU A 296 22.21 -7.04 5.35
C LEU A 296 21.27 -7.53 4.25
N GLU A 297 21.47 -7.07 3.01
CA GLU A 297 20.70 -7.51 1.83
C GLU A 297 20.84 -9.02 1.59
N PHE A 298 22.06 -9.55 1.69
CA PHE A 298 22.31 -10.98 1.52
C PHE A 298 21.66 -11.81 2.64
N LEU A 299 21.81 -11.39 3.89
CA LEU A 299 21.20 -12.05 5.04
C LEU A 299 19.68 -12.07 4.90
N ALA A 300 19.07 -10.92 4.62
CA ALA A 300 17.62 -10.77 4.46
C ALA A 300 17.07 -11.57 3.27
N GLY A 301 17.71 -11.45 2.10
CA GLY A 301 17.19 -12.01 0.86
C GLY A 301 17.55 -13.47 0.60
N ARG A 302 18.54 -14.06 1.30
CA ARG A 302 19.03 -15.41 1.01
C ARG A 302 19.13 -16.34 2.20
N LEU A 303 19.48 -15.84 3.38
CA LEU A 303 19.72 -16.70 4.55
C LEU A 303 18.57 -16.67 5.55
N HIS A 304 17.89 -15.54 5.68
CA HIS A 304 16.76 -15.42 6.57
C HIS A 304 15.62 -16.33 6.13
N ARG A 305 15.14 -17.13 7.08
CA ARG A 305 13.93 -17.92 6.93
C ARG A 305 12.72 -16.99 6.72
N GLN A 306 12.10 -17.08 5.54
CA GLN A 306 10.95 -16.24 5.16
C GLN A 306 9.69 -16.50 6.02
N ASP A 307 9.60 -17.67 6.65
CA ASP A 307 8.52 -18.02 7.59
C ASP A 307 8.73 -17.43 9.00
N ARG A 308 9.81 -16.65 9.20
CA ARG A 308 10.18 -16.10 10.51
C ARG A 308 10.18 -14.58 10.47
N LYS A 309 9.78 -13.99 11.60
CA LYS A 309 9.87 -12.55 11.79
C LYS A 309 11.32 -12.14 11.99
N LEU A 310 11.75 -11.12 11.27
CA LEU A 310 13.03 -10.47 11.49
C LEU A 310 12.99 -9.75 12.84
N ARG A 311 14.04 -9.92 13.66
CA ARG A 311 14.15 -9.29 14.98
C ARG A 311 15.25 -8.22 15.00
N PHE A 312 15.18 -7.30 15.95
CA PHE A 312 16.05 -6.13 16.05
C PHE A 312 16.77 -6.05 17.38
N VAL A 313 17.97 -5.48 17.33
CA VAL A 313 18.67 -4.94 18.50
C VAL A 313 18.66 -3.43 18.33
N LEU A 314 18.22 -2.70 19.36
CA LEU A 314 18.04 -1.24 19.27
C LEU A 314 19.20 -0.47 19.93
N SER A 315 19.81 -1.05 20.97
CA SER A 315 20.87 -0.45 21.77
C SER A 315 22.02 -1.43 22.00
N PRO A 316 23.30 -1.00 22.04
CA PRO A 316 23.79 0.38 21.83
C PRO A 316 23.88 0.81 20.36
N LYS A 317 23.70 -0.12 19.42
CA LYS A 317 23.59 0.16 17.99
C LYS A 317 22.41 -0.61 17.42
N PHE A 318 21.69 0.04 16.51
CA PHE A 318 20.61 -0.63 15.78
C PHE A 318 21.17 -1.77 14.92
N GLY A 319 20.48 -2.90 14.87
CA GLY A 319 20.80 -4.01 13.99
C GLY A 319 19.73 -5.07 13.94
N PHE A 320 20.03 -6.13 13.22
CA PHE A 320 19.08 -7.17 12.87
C PHE A 320 19.60 -8.54 13.28
N VAL A 321 18.70 -9.40 13.73
CA VAL A 321 18.96 -10.81 14.03
C VAL A 321 18.22 -11.67 13.02
N PHE A 322 19.00 -12.29 12.14
CA PHE A 322 18.50 -13.21 11.13
C PHE A 322 18.56 -14.64 11.65
N VAL A 323 17.62 -15.48 11.23
CA VAL A 323 17.64 -16.92 11.51
C VAL A 323 17.89 -17.66 10.20
N ALA A 324 18.95 -18.46 10.18
CA ALA A 324 19.24 -19.43 9.13
C ALA A 324 19.21 -20.84 9.73
N GLU A 325 18.99 -21.84 8.89
CA GLU A 325 18.96 -23.25 9.29
C GLU A 325 19.94 -24.03 8.41
N GLY A 326 20.95 -24.63 9.03
CA GLY A 326 21.90 -25.54 8.41
C GLY A 326 21.48 -26.99 8.62
N GLN A 327 22.36 -27.94 8.28
CA GLN A 327 22.05 -29.37 8.43
C GLN A 327 21.98 -29.80 9.90
N GLU A 328 22.90 -29.29 10.72
CA GLU A 328 23.07 -29.73 12.11
C GLU A 328 22.59 -28.69 13.14
N GLY A 329 22.27 -27.48 12.71
CA GLY A 329 21.98 -26.39 13.62
C GLY A 329 21.10 -25.28 13.08
N ARG A 330 20.53 -24.54 14.01
CA ARG A 330 19.88 -23.25 13.78
C ARG A 330 20.84 -22.13 14.13
N HIS A 331 21.02 -21.21 13.21
CA HIS A 331 21.99 -20.14 13.32
C HIS A 331 21.29 -18.79 13.49
N PHE A 332 21.64 -18.10 14.56
CA PHE A 332 21.15 -16.75 14.86
C PHE A 332 22.26 -15.76 14.54
N ILE A 333 22.02 -14.93 13.54
CA ILE A 333 23.04 -14.08 12.92
C ILE A 333 22.73 -12.63 13.26
N LEU A 334 23.55 -12.02 14.12
CA LEU A 334 23.45 -10.60 14.45
C LEU A 334 24.32 -9.77 13.51
N GLU A 335 23.69 -8.83 12.82
CA GLU A 335 24.34 -7.84 11.98
C GLU A 335 23.89 -6.43 12.40
N LEU A 336 24.81 -5.69 13.00
CA LEU A 336 24.57 -4.31 13.44
C LEU A 336 24.81 -3.34 12.28
N LEU A 337 24.04 -2.25 12.22
CA LEU A 337 24.28 -1.18 11.26
C LEU A 337 25.68 -0.59 11.45
N ASP A 338 26.40 -0.41 10.35
CA ASP A 338 27.75 0.14 10.30
C ASP A 338 28.73 -0.66 11.21
N SER A 339 28.54 -1.97 11.28
CA SER A 339 29.42 -2.88 12.02
C SER A 339 30.68 -3.25 11.23
N ASN A 340 31.67 -3.76 11.95
CA ASN A 340 32.90 -4.33 11.41
C ASN A 340 32.91 -5.86 11.47
N ALA A 341 31.86 -6.48 11.99
CA ALA A 341 31.75 -7.91 12.11
C ALA A 341 30.28 -8.34 12.20
N THR A 342 30.05 -9.57 11.71
CA THR A 342 28.81 -10.34 11.85
C THR A 342 29.02 -11.39 12.93
N TYR A 343 28.05 -11.55 13.84
CA TYR A 343 28.11 -12.51 14.95
C TYR A 343 27.12 -13.64 14.71
N VAL A 344 27.53 -14.87 15.01
CA VAL A 344 26.69 -16.06 14.80
C VAL A 344 26.71 -16.92 16.05
N TRP A 345 25.51 -17.26 16.53
CA TRP A 345 25.29 -18.30 17.53
C TRP A 345 24.61 -19.47 16.85
N SER A 346 25.22 -20.65 16.86
CA SER A 346 24.64 -21.88 16.33
C SER A 346 24.15 -22.75 17.49
N LEU A 347 22.93 -23.24 17.38
CA LEU A 347 22.33 -24.14 18.37
C LEU A 347 21.81 -25.40 17.66
N PRO A 348 21.93 -26.60 18.26
CA PRO A 348 21.38 -27.81 17.66
C PRO A 348 19.87 -27.68 17.40
N LEU A 349 19.38 -28.26 16.31
CA LEU A 349 17.96 -28.16 15.93
C LEU A 349 17.01 -28.67 17.02
N GLU A 350 17.42 -29.74 17.69
CA GLU A 350 16.68 -30.42 18.77
C GLU A 350 16.91 -29.78 20.15
N TRP A 351 17.82 -28.80 20.26
CA TRP A 351 18.09 -28.15 21.54
C TRP A 351 16.99 -27.15 21.87
N ARG A 352 16.02 -27.60 22.69
CA ARG A 352 14.90 -26.79 23.19
C ARG A 352 13.97 -26.26 22.08
N THR A 353 12.90 -25.59 22.49
CA THR A 353 12.00 -24.92 21.55
C THR A 353 12.66 -23.69 20.93
N LEU A 354 12.21 -23.27 19.74
CA LEU A 354 12.73 -22.09 19.06
C LEU A 354 12.68 -20.82 19.93
N ASP A 355 11.62 -20.64 20.72
CA ASP A 355 11.49 -19.49 21.61
C ASP A 355 12.52 -19.53 22.74
N GLU A 356 12.84 -20.71 23.27
CA GLU A 356 13.92 -20.87 24.25
C GLU A 356 15.29 -20.64 23.63
N GLN A 357 15.50 -21.01 22.37
CA GLN A 357 16.72 -20.67 21.62
C GLN A 357 16.86 -19.16 21.45
N PHE A 358 15.79 -18.46 21.07
CA PHE A 358 15.79 -17.00 21.00
C PHE A 358 16.10 -16.36 22.36
N ARG A 359 15.52 -16.86 23.46
CA ARG A 359 15.82 -16.37 24.81
C ARG A 359 17.28 -16.60 25.21
N ALA A 360 17.88 -17.71 24.79
CA ALA A 360 19.30 -17.97 25.03
C ALA A 360 20.17 -16.95 24.27
N VAL A 361 19.91 -16.75 22.98
CA VAL A 361 20.65 -15.78 22.15
C VAL A 361 20.42 -14.35 22.62
N GLU A 362 19.22 -14.00 23.08
CA GLU A 362 18.93 -12.68 23.63
C GLU A 362 19.80 -12.36 24.86
N LYS A 363 20.05 -13.33 25.74
CA LYS A 363 20.98 -13.17 26.87
C LYS A 363 22.41 -12.89 26.39
N GLU A 364 22.85 -13.56 25.34
CA GLU A 364 24.16 -13.32 24.74
C GLU A 364 24.25 -11.92 24.13
N ILE A 365 23.21 -11.47 23.44
CA ILE A 365 23.13 -10.10 22.89
C ILE A 365 23.16 -9.06 24.01
N ALA A 366 22.41 -9.28 25.11
CA ALA A 366 22.41 -8.42 26.28
C ALA A 366 23.80 -8.37 26.95
N ALA A 367 24.51 -9.50 27.02
CA ALA A 367 25.89 -9.56 27.49
C ALA A 367 26.81 -8.73 26.58
N VAL A 368 26.73 -8.89 25.25
CA VAL A 368 27.51 -8.09 24.30
C VAL A 368 27.24 -6.58 24.47
N ALA A 369 25.99 -6.19 24.71
CA ALA A 369 25.60 -4.79 24.92
C ALA A 369 26.17 -4.21 26.24
N SER A 370 26.17 -5.00 27.32
CA SER A 370 26.57 -4.56 28.66
C SER A 370 28.09 -4.50 28.87
N ILE A 371 28.82 -5.56 28.54
CA ILE A 371 30.28 -5.64 28.77
C ILE A 371 31.11 -5.28 27.53
N GLY A 372 30.45 -5.12 26.38
CA GLY A 372 31.10 -4.79 25.12
C GLY A 372 31.74 -5.99 24.43
N ARG A 373 31.80 -5.91 23.10
CA ARG A 373 32.22 -6.99 22.18
C ARG A 373 33.59 -7.60 22.52
N GLY A 374 34.56 -6.75 22.86
CA GLY A 374 35.93 -7.18 23.13
C GLY A 374 36.04 -7.99 24.41
N GLN A 375 35.31 -7.60 25.45
CA GLN A 375 35.26 -8.32 26.71
C GLN A 375 34.45 -9.60 26.57
N TYR A 376 33.26 -9.52 25.95
CA TYR A 376 32.41 -10.68 25.68
C TYR A 376 33.17 -11.83 25.00
N ARG A 377 33.98 -11.51 23.97
CA ARG A 377 34.83 -12.50 23.29
C ARG A 377 35.87 -13.19 24.19
N ARG A 378 36.33 -12.52 25.25
CA ARG A 378 37.32 -13.06 26.19
C ARG A 378 36.68 -13.84 27.33
N THR A 379 35.42 -13.53 27.65
CA THR A 379 34.65 -14.11 28.76
C THR A 379 33.48 -14.94 28.25
N LEU A 380 33.58 -15.44 27.01
CA LEU A 380 32.50 -16.17 26.36
C LEU A 380 32.25 -17.48 27.12
N HIS A 381 31.03 -17.63 27.61
CA HIS A 381 30.56 -18.83 28.32
C HIS A 381 29.33 -19.45 27.66
N PHE A 382 29.10 -19.13 26.37
CA PHE A 382 28.00 -19.71 25.61
C PHE A 382 28.20 -21.24 25.48
N GLU A 383 27.17 -22.01 25.83
CA GLU A 383 27.23 -23.47 25.92
C GLU A 383 27.33 -24.17 24.54
N HIS A 384 27.06 -23.43 23.46
CA HIS A 384 27.10 -23.92 22.08
C HIS A 384 28.11 -23.16 21.23
N GLU A 385 28.05 -23.34 19.91
CA GLU A 385 28.98 -22.71 19.01
C GLU A 385 28.69 -21.22 18.83
N PHE A 386 29.75 -20.43 18.96
CA PHE A 386 29.74 -19.02 18.63
C PHE A 386 30.96 -18.67 17.81
N TRP A 387 30.74 -17.89 16.75
CA TRP A 387 31.79 -17.39 15.89
C TRP A 387 31.39 -16.05 15.29
N PHE A 388 32.35 -15.41 14.62
CA PHE A 388 32.12 -14.12 14.00
C PHE A 388 32.95 -13.96 12.73
N VAL A 389 32.43 -13.20 11.77
CA VAL A 389 33.12 -12.87 10.53
C VAL A 389 33.48 -11.39 10.53
N ILE A 390 34.77 -11.09 10.50
CA ILE A 390 35.26 -9.72 10.36
C ILE A 390 35.01 -9.24 8.93
N HIS A 391 34.54 -8.01 8.79
CA HIS A 391 34.38 -7.34 7.51
C HIS A 391 35.72 -6.76 7.06
N GLU A 392 36.43 -7.52 6.23
CA GLU A 392 37.63 -7.02 5.56
C GLU A 392 37.23 -6.07 4.43
N SER A 393 37.87 -4.89 4.33
CA SER A 393 37.76 -4.00 3.17
C SER A 393 36.32 -3.63 2.74
N ALA A 394 35.38 -3.52 3.69
CA ALA A 394 33.97 -3.24 3.35
C ALA A 394 33.75 -1.91 2.61
N ASP A 395 34.66 -0.95 2.76
CA ASP A 395 34.63 0.36 2.08
C ASP A 395 35.49 0.39 0.79
N SER A 396 36.23 -0.67 0.47
CA SER A 396 37.13 -0.68 -0.68
C SER A 396 36.39 -1.10 -1.95
N ALA A 397 36.31 -0.18 -2.92
CA ALA A 397 35.80 -0.48 -4.26
C ALA A 397 36.70 -1.44 -5.07
N LEU A 398 37.95 -1.64 -4.64
CA LEU A 398 39.00 -2.33 -5.40
C LEU A 398 39.19 -3.81 -4.99
N VAL A 399 38.83 -4.18 -3.75
CA VAL A 399 38.95 -5.55 -3.23
C VAL A 399 37.60 -5.98 -2.69
N GLY A 400 36.99 -7.00 -3.30
CA GLY A 400 35.68 -7.51 -2.89
C GLY A 400 35.72 -8.14 -1.49
N GLY A 401 35.53 -7.33 -0.44
CA GLY A 401 35.40 -7.79 0.94
C GLY A 401 34.14 -8.64 1.16
N PHE A 402 33.06 -8.32 0.45
CA PHE A 402 31.79 -9.03 0.55
C PHE A 402 31.86 -10.51 0.12
N PRO A 403 32.43 -10.90 -1.05
CA PRO A 403 32.61 -12.31 -1.40
C PRO A 403 33.35 -13.13 -0.34
N ARG A 404 34.43 -12.60 0.25
CA ARG A 404 35.17 -13.30 1.31
C ARG A 404 34.35 -13.47 2.57
N TRP A 405 33.68 -12.40 2.99
CA TRP A 405 32.75 -12.45 4.12
C TRP A 405 31.65 -13.49 3.88
N LYS A 406 31.05 -13.49 2.69
CA LYS A 406 29.98 -14.42 2.32
C LYS A 406 30.46 -15.87 2.36
N ASN A 407 31.63 -16.17 1.80
CA ASN A 407 32.16 -17.52 1.80
C ASN A 407 32.45 -18.00 3.22
N ARG A 408 33.13 -17.19 4.05
CA ARG A 408 33.37 -17.52 5.47
C ARG A 408 32.08 -17.73 6.25
N LEU A 409 31.07 -16.91 5.99
CA LEU A 409 29.76 -17.06 6.61
C LEU A 409 29.13 -18.41 6.20
N LEU A 410 29.05 -18.70 4.90
CA LEU A 410 28.44 -19.95 4.42
C LEU A 410 29.20 -21.19 4.87
N GLU A 411 30.54 -21.14 4.95
CA GLU A 411 31.36 -22.23 5.49
C GLU A 411 31.04 -22.52 6.96
N GLY A 412 30.81 -21.49 7.78
CA GLY A 412 30.47 -21.65 9.20
C GLY A 412 28.99 -22.00 9.47
N LEU A 413 28.13 -21.91 8.46
CA LEU A 413 26.71 -22.33 8.52
C LEU A 413 26.50 -23.75 7.98
N GLY A 414 27.53 -24.34 7.37
CA GLY A 414 27.50 -25.63 6.69
C GLY A 414 27.33 -26.82 7.63
#